data_AF-A0A976KPR5-F1
#
_entry.id   AF-A0A976KPR5-F1
#
_cell.length_a   1.000
_cell.length_b   1.000
_cell.length_c   1.000
_cell.angle_alpha   90.00
_cell.angle_beta   90.00
_cell.angle_gamma   90.00
#
_symmetry.space_group_name_H-M   'P 1'
#
loop_
_entity.id
_entity.type
_entity.pdbx_description
1 polymer ?
#
loop_
_entity_poly.entity_id
_entity_poly.type
_entity_poly.pdbx_seq_one_letter_code
_entity_poly.pdbx_strand_id
1 'polypeptide(L)'
;MRVWPLLVLLGATPAWASHDWFGVDLCRSNPERMPPELAATDLPQPDSPGARLVASHCSQCHNLPGPGHHTADEWNQVVKNMIMLSEVTARFGGRPELMIPEADERTRILTYLKSHALRPLPEGADAPQAYLNACGDCHAPPDPGLHNANTWVSVIARMAGHRTIMAREPLDPLTAIKVLSYLSENAAPLPRGSFMTGRWLALTPVFVLVAFALWLLVASMKHRSFHVKQRRSV
;
A
#
# COMPACT_ATOMS: atom_id res chain seq x y z
N MET A 1 -44.39 25.91 16.87
CA MET A 1 -43.97 25.13 15.68
C MET A 1 -42.44 25.19 15.62
N ARG A 2 -41.76 24.10 16.00
CA ARG A 2 -40.29 24.03 16.04
C ARG A 2 -39.81 23.35 14.76
N VAL A 3 -39.14 24.11 13.90
CA VAL A 3 -38.50 23.61 12.68
C VAL A 3 -37.12 23.08 13.08
N TRP A 4 -36.89 21.78 12.89
CA TRP A 4 -35.57 21.16 13.07
C TRP A 4 -34.79 21.34 11.77
N PRO A 5 -33.55 21.85 11.78
CA PRO A 5 -32.75 21.87 10.57
C PRO A 5 -32.26 20.45 10.28
N LEU A 6 -32.65 19.93 9.12
CA LEU A 6 -32.06 18.74 8.52
C LEU A 6 -30.59 19.06 8.23
N LEU A 7 -29.70 18.52 9.05
CA LEU A 7 -28.26 18.50 8.77
C LEU A 7 -28.04 17.50 7.63
N VAL A 8 -27.87 18.00 6.41
CA VAL A 8 -27.44 17.19 5.27
C VAL A 8 -25.95 16.89 5.48
N LEU A 9 -25.65 15.71 6.03
CA LEU A 9 -24.32 15.14 5.99
C LEU A 9 -24.05 14.74 4.54
N LEU A 10 -23.40 15.62 3.78
CA LEU A 10 -22.65 15.27 2.57
C LEU A 10 -21.47 14.40 2.99
N GLY A 11 -21.74 13.13 3.31
CA GLY A 11 -20.70 12.12 3.38
C GLY A 11 -20.15 11.95 1.98
N ALA A 12 -18.88 12.32 1.76
CA ALA A 12 -18.15 11.89 0.59
C ALA A 12 -18.21 10.36 0.57
N THR A 13 -19.01 9.79 -0.33
CA THR A 13 -19.00 8.35 -0.54
C THR A 13 -17.57 7.99 -0.93
N PRO A 14 -16.90 7.09 -0.19
CA PRO A 14 -15.62 6.57 -0.65
C PRO A 14 -15.86 6.04 -2.08
N ALA A 15 -14.96 6.39 -3.00
CA ALA A 15 -14.96 5.84 -4.35
C ALA A 15 -14.64 4.35 -4.25
N TRP A 16 -15.64 3.56 -3.86
CA TRP A 16 -15.57 2.11 -3.95
C TRP A 16 -15.38 1.79 -5.41
N ALA A 17 -14.35 0.98 -5.69
CA ALA A 17 -14.19 0.48 -7.03
C ALA A 17 -15.52 -0.14 -7.46
N SER A 18 -16.05 0.29 -8.61
CA SER A 18 -17.30 -0.29 -9.10
C SER A 18 -16.92 -1.67 -9.62
N HIS A 19 -17.19 -2.71 -8.84
CA HIS A 19 -16.86 -4.09 -9.18
C HIS A 19 -17.88 -4.71 -10.14
N ASP A 20 -19.06 -4.11 -10.29
CA ASP A 20 -20.13 -4.68 -11.10
C ASP A 20 -19.97 -4.34 -12.58
N TRP A 21 -19.60 -5.36 -13.36
CA TRP A 21 -19.60 -5.34 -14.82
C TRP A 21 -20.66 -6.33 -15.31
N PHE A 22 -21.91 -5.85 -15.46
CA PHE A 22 -23.05 -6.67 -15.90
C PHE A 22 -23.39 -7.87 -15.00
N GLY A 23 -23.41 -7.66 -13.69
CA GLY A 23 -23.61 -8.73 -12.71
C GLY A 23 -22.35 -9.57 -12.47
N VAL A 24 -21.22 -9.21 -13.08
CA VAL A 24 -19.93 -9.90 -12.89
C VAL A 24 -19.00 -9.00 -12.08
N ASP A 25 -18.56 -9.52 -10.94
CA ASP A 25 -17.43 -8.96 -10.20
C ASP A 25 -16.13 -9.28 -10.93
N LEU A 26 -15.52 -8.28 -11.58
CA LEU A 26 -14.27 -8.47 -12.33
C LEU A 26 -13.11 -8.93 -11.44
N CYS A 27 -12.99 -8.38 -10.23
CA CYS A 27 -11.95 -8.73 -9.27
C CYS A 27 -12.08 -10.18 -8.81
N ARG A 28 -13.29 -10.62 -8.51
CA ARG A 28 -13.56 -12.00 -8.07
C ARG A 28 -13.49 -13.01 -9.20
N SER A 29 -13.94 -12.65 -10.40
CA SER A 29 -13.97 -13.57 -11.54
C SER A 29 -12.61 -13.73 -12.22
N ASN A 30 -11.74 -12.73 -12.13
CA ASN A 30 -10.42 -12.72 -12.78
C ASN A 30 -9.30 -12.25 -11.82
N PRO A 31 -9.15 -12.86 -10.63
CA PRO A 31 -8.24 -12.37 -9.60
C PRO A 31 -6.77 -12.32 -10.07
N GLU A 32 -6.37 -13.24 -10.94
CA GLU A 32 -5.00 -13.30 -11.48
C GLU A 32 -4.63 -12.17 -12.44
N ARG A 33 -5.64 -11.48 -13.01
CA ARG A 33 -5.46 -10.38 -13.96
C ARG A 33 -5.80 -9.02 -13.38
N MET A 34 -6.62 -8.98 -12.34
CA MET A 34 -7.08 -7.73 -11.75
C MET A 34 -6.01 -7.18 -10.81
N PRO A 35 -5.84 -5.85 -10.76
CA PRO A 35 -4.91 -5.26 -9.82
C PRO A 35 -5.35 -5.51 -8.38
N PRO A 36 -4.40 -5.68 -7.45
CA PRO A 36 -4.70 -5.67 -6.02
C PRO A 36 -5.25 -4.29 -5.62
N GLU A 37 -5.96 -4.24 -4.50
CA GLU A 37 -6.52 -3.00 -3.98
C GLU A 37 -5.43 -1.96 -3.66
N LEU A 38 -5.68 -0.71 -4.04
CA LEU A 38 -4.87 0.45 -3.68
C LEU A 38 -5.80 1.60 -3.32
N ALA A 39 -5.61 2.20 -2.14
CA ALA A 39 -6.37 3.37 -1.78
C ALA A 39 -5.88 4.59 -2.58
N ALA A 40 -6.79 5.48 -2.98
CA ALA A 40 -6.42 6.70 -3.69
C ALA A 40 -5.43 7.58 -2.89
N THR A 41 -5.48 7.52 -1.56
CA THR A 41 -4.54 8.22 -0.66
C THR A 41 -3.12 7.65 -0.69
N ASP A 42 -2.96 6.41 -1.15
CA ASP A 42 -1.66 5.74 -1.25
C ASP A 42 -0.98 5.98 -2.60
N LEU A 43 -1.66 6.70 -3.51
CA LEU A 43 -1.05 7.16 -4.76
C LEU A 43 0.09 8.16 -4.48
N PRO A 44 1.20 8.11 -5.24
CA PRO A 44 2.22 9.14 -5.19
C PRO A 44 1.64 10.53 -5.50
N GLN A 45 1.84 11.51 -4.62
CA GLN A 45 1.24 12.85 -4.78
C GLN A 45 -0.30 12.77 -4.98
N PRO A 46 -1.04 12.26 -3.99
CA PRO A 46 -2.46 11.92 -4.14
C PRO A 46 -3.34 13.16 -4.43
N ASP A 47 -2.88 14.35 -4.01
CA ASP A 47 -3.55 15.63 -4.28
C ASP A 47 -3.14 16.26 -5.62
N SER A 48 -2.36 15.58 -6.45
CA SER A 48 -2.06 16.07 -7.80
C SER A 48 -3.30 15.94 -8.72
N PRO A 49 -3.46 16.82 -9.73
CA PRO A 49 -4.52 16.66 -10.71
C PRO A 49 -4.50 15.29 -11.41
N GLY A 50 -3.30 14.75 -11.71
CA GLY A 50 -3.14 13.45 -12.35
C GLY A 50 -3.57 12.29 -11.45
N ALA A 51 -3.19 12.31 -10.17
CA ALA A 51 -3.62 11.29 -9.21
C ALA A 51 -5.14 11.26 -9.05
N ARG A 52 -5.79 12.43 -8.95
CA ARG A 52 -7.25 12.52 -8.86
C ARG A 52 -7.95 11.95 -10.08
N LEU A 53 -7.45 12.23 -11.29
CA LEU A 53 -8.00 11.67 -12.53
C LEU A 53 -7.81 10.14 -12.58
N VAL A 54 -6.64 9.63 -12.18
CA VAL A 54 -6.41 8.17 -12.10
C VAL A 54 -7.39 7.53 -11.13
N ALA A 55 -7.54 8.10 -9.93
CA ALA A 55 -8.49 7.62 -8.94
C ALA A 55 -9.94 7.64 -9.45
N SER A 56 -10.39 8.74 -10.08
CA SER A 56 -11.78 8.88 -10.53
C SER A 56 -12.13 8.01 -11.74
N HIS A 57 -11.21 7.83 -12.69
CA HIS A 57 -11.49 7.09 -13.91
C HIS A 57 -11.17 5.60 -13.80
N CYS A 58 -10.05 5.23 -13.18
CA CYS A 58 -9.56 3.86 -13.20
C CYS A 58 -10.23 2.95 -12.15
N SER A 59 -10.85 3.52 -11.11
CA SER A 59 -11.62 2.73 -10.13
C SER A 59 -13.07 2.46 -10.58
N GLN A 60 -13.48 2.90 -11.76
CA GLN A 60 -14.87 2.73 -12.21
C GLN A 60 -15.23 1.28 -12.57
N CYS A 61 -14.25 0.36 -12.64
CA CYS A 61 -14.48 -1.00 -13.13
C CYS A 61 -13.82 -2.09 -12.27
N HIS A 62 -12.66 -1.78 -11.68
CA HIS A 62 -11.90 -2.70 -10.83
C HIS A 62 -11.08 -1.89 -9.83
N ASN A 63 -10.34 -2.56 -8.96
CA ASN A 63 -9.43 -1.91 -8.02
C ASN A 63 -8.48 -0.92 -8.70
N LEU A 64 -8.16 0.18 -8.00
CA LEU A 64 -7.27 1.21 -8.53
C LEU A 64 -5.87 0.62 -8.82
N PRO A 65 -5.36 0.69 -10.07
CA PRO A 65 -4.01 0.23 -10.34
C PRO A 65 -2.96 1.21 -9.78
N GLY A 66 -1.90 0.66 -9.19
CA GLY A 66 -0.74 1.45 -8.75
C GLY A 66 0.17 1.84 -9.93
N PRO A 67 0.66 3.09 -10.01
CA PRO A 67 1.59 3.52 -11.06
C PRO A 67 2.85 2.64 -11.17
N GLY A 68 3.30 2.07 -10.05
CA GLY A 68 4.46 1.18 -9.98
C GLY A 68 4.25 -0.24 -10.50
N HIS A 69 3.10 -0.60 -11.06
CA HIS A 69 2.86 -1.94 -11.64
C HIS A 69 3.36 -2.09 -13.07
N HIS A 70 3.52 -0.98 -13.81
CA HIS A 70 4.00 -0.99 -15.19
C HIS A 70 5.12 0.02 -15.37
N THR A 71 5.99 -0.27 -16.33
CA THR A 71 7.01 0.67 -16.82
C THR A 71 6.37 1.84 -17.56
N ALA A 72 7.11 2.93 -17.71
CA ALA A 72 6.62 4.13 -18.41
C ALA A 72 6.21 3.85 -19.87
N ASP A 73 6.86 2.87 -20.51
CA ASP A 73 6.55 2.50 -21.90
C ASP A 73 5.28 1.64 -21.99
N GLU A 74 5.09 0.71 -21.06
CA GLU A 74 3.89 -0.13 -20.97
C GLU A 74 2.62 0.67 -20.70
N TRP A 75 2.71 1.75 -19.89
CA TRP A 75 1.56 2.58 -19.54
C TRP A 75 0.82 3.16 -20.75
N ASN A 76 1.52 3.46 -21.86
CA ASN A 76 0.87 3.96 -23.07
C ASN A 76 -0.15 2.94 -23.60
N GLN A 77 0.23 1.66 -23.63
CA GLN A 77 -0.64 0.59 -24.13
C GLN A 77 -1.74 0.25 -23.13
N VAL A 78 -1.44 0.22 -21.82
CA VAL A 78 -2.43 -0.04 -20.76
C VAL A 78 -3.53 1.02 -20.78
N VAL A 79 -3.17 2.31 -20.77
CA VAL A 79 -4.14 3.41 -20.80
C VAL A 79 -4.98 3.38 -22.08
N LYS A 80 -4.35 3.13 -23.24
CA LYS A 80 -5.06 2.97 -24.52
C LYS A 80 -6.10 1.84 -24.46
N ASN A 81 -5.72 0.68 -23.91
CA ASN A 81 -6.62 -0.46 -23.77
C ASN A 81 -7.79 -0.13 -22.83
N MET A 82 -7.52 0.49 -21.69
CA MET A 82 -8.56 0.81 -20.72
C MET A 82 -9.54 1.83 -21.26
N ILE A 83 -9.08 2.88 -21.94
CA ILE A 83 -9.96 3.87 -22.59
C ILE A 83 -10.84 3.19 -23.64
N MET A 84 -10.28 2.33 -24.48
CA MET A 84 -11.05 1.58 -25.48
C MET A 84 -12.11 0.70 -24.81
N LEU A 85 -11.76 -0.02 -23.76
CA LEU A 85 -12.71 -0.83 -23.00
C LEU A 85 -13.80 0.04 -22.38
N SER A 86 -13.47 1.20 -21.81
CA SER A 86 -14.45 2.14 -21.28
C SER A 86 -15.41 2.64 -22.36
N GLU A 87 -14.91 3.03 -23.54
CA GLU A 87 -15.73 3.50 -24.66
C GLU A 87 -16.68 2.40 -25.17
N VAL A 88 -16.18 1.17 -25.35
CA VAL A 88 -16.99 0.01 -25.74
C VAL A 88 -18.04 -0.28 -24.68
N THR A 89 -17.70 -0.16 -23.41
CA THR A 89 -18.60 -0.45 -22.29
C THR A 89 -19.68 0.60 -22.13
N ALA A 90 -19.34 1.88 -22.33
CA ALA A 90 -20.34 2.94 -22.34
C ALA A 90 -21.34 2.78 -23.50
N ARG A 91 -20.85 2.36 -24.68
CA ARG A 91 -21.68 2.28 -25.89
C ARG A 91 -22.48 0.99 -26.04
N PHE A 92 -21.87 -0.14 -25.73
CA PHE A 92 -22.43 -1.47 -25.94
C PHE A 92 -22.54 -2.26 -24.63
N GLY A 93 -21.79 -1.84 -23.62
CA GLY A 93 -21.68 -2.48 -22.32
C GLY A 93 -22.73 -2.02 -21.30
N GLY A 94 -23.85 -1.43 -21.73
CA GLY A 94 -24.97 -1.10 -20.84
C GLY A 94 -24.65 -0.13 -19.69
N ARG A 95 -23.50 0.56 -19.74
CA ARG A 95 -23.06 1.54 -18.74
C ARG A 95 -22.84 2.94 -19.34
N PRO A 96 -23.86 3.58 -19.92
CA PRO A 96 -23.73 4.90 -20.54
C PRO A 96 -23.30 6.00 -19.56
N GLU A 97 -23.40 5.76 -18.25
CA GLU A 97 -22.95 6.64 -17.18
C GLU A 97 -21.44 6.63 -16.93
N LEU A 98 -20.70 5.71 -17.57
CA LEU A 98 -19.25 5.59 -17.39
C LEU A 98 -18.53 6.87 -17.85
N MET A 99 -17.71 7.44 -16.97
CA MET A 99 -16.96 8.66 -17.28
C MET A 99 -15.74 8.32 -18.12
N ILE A 100 -15.81 8.63 -19.41
CA ILE A 100 -14.68 8.52 -20.33
C ILE A 100 -13.82 9.78 -20.20
N PRO A 101 -12.51 9.67 -19.94
CA PRO A 101 -11.65 10.85 -19.84
C PRO A 101 -11.58 11.59 -21.18
N GLU A 102 -11.62 12.91 -21.12
CA GLU A 102 -11.43 13.80 -22.27
C GLU A 102 -9.97 13.78 -22.78
N ALA A 103 -9.70 14.31 -23.96
CA ALA A 103 -8.38 14.22 -24.59
C ALA A 103 -7.24 14.81 -23.73
N ASP A 104 -7.48 15.92 -23.04
CA ASP A 104 -6.49 16.53 -22.15
C ASP A 104 -6.37 15.75 -20.83
N GLU A 105 -7.46 15.21 -20.30
CA GLU A 105 -7.46 14.32 -19.13
C GLU A 105 -6.67 13.03 -19.41
N ARG A 106 -6.87 12.39 -20.57
CA ARG A 106 -6.09 11.23 -21.03
C ARG A 106 -4.59 11.55 -21.02
N THR A 107 -4.22 12.73 -21.48
CA THR A 107 -2.83 13.19 -21.50
C THR A 107 -2.27 13.38 -20.08
N ARG A 108 -3.06 13.96 -19.17
CA ARG A 108 -2.68 14.15 -17.75
C ARG A 108 -2.55 12.82 -17.00
N ILE A 109 -3.49 11.90 -17.20
CA ILE A 109 -3.47 10.54 -16.65
C ILE A 109 -2.18 9.84 -17.09
N LEU A 110 -1.90 9.83 -18.40
CA LEU A 110 -0.72 9.16 -18.93
C LEU A 110 0.57 9.79 -18.41
N THR A 111 0.64 11.12 -18.36
CA THR A 111 1.81 11.85 -17.83
C THR A 111 2.09 11.45 -16.38
N TYR A 112 1.04 11.43 -15.55
CA TYR A 112 1.15 11.07 -14.14
C TYR A 112 1.56 9.60 -13.94
N LEU A 113 0.94 8.67 -14.67
CA LEU A 113 1.30 7.25 -14.59
C LEU A 113 2.76 7.03 -15.00
N LYS A 114 3.24 7.70 -16.05
CA LYS A 114 4.63 7.63 -16.50
C LYS A 114 5.63 8.25 -15.52
N SER A 115 5.28 9.36 -14.88
CA SER A 115 6.18 10.01 -13.91
C SER A 115 6.35 9.21 -12.61
N HIS A 116 5.41 8.32 -12.32
CA HIS A 116 5.43 7.45 -11.14
C HIS A 116 5.52 5.96 -11.50
N ALA A 117 5.92 5.68 -12.74
CA ALA A 117 6.00 4.32 -13.27
C ALA A 117 7.08 3.51 -12.57
N LEU A 118 6.97 2.19 -12.73
CA LEU A 118 8.03 1.26 -12.36
C LEU A 118 9.32 1.60 -13.11
N ARG A 119 10.43 1.72 -12.38
CA ARG A 119 11.76 1.66 -12.98
C ARG A 119 12.18 0.18 -13.03
N PRO A 120 12.26 -0.44 -14.21
CA PRO A 120 12.63 -1.83 -14.31
C PRO A 120 14.12 -2.01 -14.02
N LEU A 121 14.50 -3.23 -13.65
CA LEU A 121 15.89 -3.65 -13.64
C LEU A 121 16.52 -3.35 -15.01
N PRO A 122 17.72 -2.73 -15.06
CA PRO A 122 18.40 -2.48 -16.32
C PRO A 122 18.62 -3.76 -17.12
N GLU A 123 18.51 -3.65 -18.44
CA GLU A 123 18.81 -4.77 -19.33
C GLU A 123 20.26 -5.26 -19.12
N GLY A 124 20.44 -6.58 -19.05
CA GLY A 124 21.75 -7.20 -18.83
C GLY A 124 22.29 -7.09 -17.40
N ALA A 125 21.53 -6.58 -16.44
CA ALA A 125 21.94 -6.59 -15.04
C ALA A 125 22.10 -8.03 -14.52
N ASP A 126 23.20 -8.27 -13.80
CA ASP A 126 23.43 -9.54 -13.11
C ASP A 126 22.55 -9.62 -11.86
N ALA A 127 21.48 -10.41 -11.94
CA ALA A 127 20.50 -10.57 -10.88
C ALA A 127 20.22 -12.06 -10.64
N PRO A 128 20.10 -12.50 -9.37
CA PRO A 128 19.80 -13.89 -9.06
C PRO A 128 18.48 -14.36 -9.69
N GLN A 129 18.45 -15.58 -10.22
CA GLN A 129 17.24 -16.16 -10.81
C GLN A 129 16.05 -16.17 -9.86
N ALA A 130 16.28 -16.36 -8.56
CA ALA A 130 15.24 -16.30 -7.54
C ALA A 130 14.53 -14.94 -7.50
N TYR A 131 15.29 -13.84 -7.66
CA TYR A 131 14.75 -12.49 -7.74
C TYR A 131 14.03 -12.24 -9.07
N LEU A 132 14.64 -12.65 -10.20
CA LEU A 132 14.01 -12.50 -11.52
C LEU A 132 12.67 -13.24 -11.59
N ASN A 133 12.58 -14.45 -11.05
CA ASN A 133 11.34 -15.21 -11.02
C ASN A 133 10.33 -14.61 -10.04
N ALA A 134 10.73 -14.30 -8.81
CA ALA A 134 9.80 -13.81 -7.79
C ALA A 134 9.19 -12.44 -8.12
N CYS A 135 10.00 -11.55 -8.71
CA CYS A 135 9.59 -10.19 -9.03
C CYS A 135 9.13 -10.01 -10.49
N GLY A 136 9.54 -10.90 -11.39
CA GLY A 136 9.23 -10.86 -12.83
C GLY A 136 7.96 -11.61 -13.25
N ASP A 137 7.34 -12.35 -12.33
CA ASP A 137 6.18 -13.22 -12.60
C ASP A 137 4.94 -12.45 -13.08
N CYS A 138 4.76 -11.21 -12.61
CA CYS A 138 3.56 -10.41 -12.89
C CYS A 138 3.86 -9.13 -13.71
N HIS A 139 5.01 -8.51 -13.49
CA HIS A 139 5.46 -7.27 -14.14
C HIS A 139 6.98 -7.30 -14.28
N ALA A 140 7.59 -6.33 -14.96
CA ALA A 140 9.06 -6.27 -15.06
C ALA A 140 9.71 -6.28 -13.64
N PRO A 141 10.83 -6.99 -13.41
CA PRO A 141 11.53 -6.93 -12.12
C PRO A 141 11.94 -5.47 -11.80
N PRO A 142 11.73 -4.96 -10.57
CA PRO A 142 12.00 -3.56 -10.22
C PRO A 142 13.48 -3.31 -9.91
N ASP A 143 14.07 -2.21 -10.40
CA ASP A 143 15.44 -1.83 -10.05
C ASP A 143 15.64 -1.81 -8.51
N PRO A 144 16.57 -2.62 -7.94
CA PRO A 144 16.85 -2.66 -6.50
C PRO A 144 17.19 -1.29 -5.89
N GLY A 145 17.74 -0.37 -6.69
CA GLY A 145 18.05 1.00 -6.28
C GLY A 145 16.83 1.92 -6.15
N LEU A 146 15.59 1.42 -6.33
CA LEU A 146 14.36 2.22 -6.15
C LEU A 146 14.07 2.58 -4.69
N HIS A 147 14.46 1.70 -3.78
CA HIS A 147 14.14 1.82 -2.37
C HIS A 147 15.37 1.53 -1.51
N ASN A 148 15.36 2.05 -0.29
CA ASN A 148 16.34 1.62 0.71
C ASN A 148 15.96 0.23 1.28
N ALA A 149 16.90 -0.42 1.96
CA ALA A 149 16.72 -1.78 2.47
C ALA A 149 15.48 -1.93 3.38
N ASN A 150 15.18 -0.95 4.24
CA ASN A 150 14.02 -1.00 5.13
C ASN A 150 12.71 -0.92 4.35
N THR A 151 12.65 -0.06 3.33
CA THR A 151 11.49 0.06 2.46
C THR A 151 11.26 -1.22 1.65
N TRP A 152 12.32 -1.91 1.22
CA TRP A 152 12.19 -3.20 0.53
C TRP A 152 11.51 -4.28 1.37
N VAL A 153 11.74 -4.31 2.69
CA VAL A 153 11.02 -5.23 3.60
C VAL A 153 9.50 -5.03 3.49
N SER A 154 9.04 -3.78 3.53
CA SER A 154 7.61 -3.46 3.42
C SER A 154 7.06 -3.75 2.03
N VAL A 155 7.84 -3.51 0.97
CA VAL A 155 7.43 -3.83 -0.41
C VAL A 155 7.24 -5.33 -0.59
N ILE A 156 8.18 -6.16 -0.13
CA ILE A 156 8.08 -7.62 -0.24
C ILE A 156 6.90 -8.17 0.58
N ALA A 157 6.67 -7.64 1.79
CA ALA A 157 5.51 -8.02 2.59
C ALA A 157 4.18 -7.70 1.89
N ARG A 158 4.06 -6.50 1.31
CA ARG A 158 2.88 -6.11 0.54
C ARG A 158 2.71 -6.97 -0.72
N MET A 159 3.80 -7.20 -1.46
CA MET A 159 3.80 -8.06 -2.64
C MET A 159 3.32 -9.48 -2.30
N ALA A 160 3.80 -10.07 -1.20
CA ALA A 160 3.36 -11.38 -0.75
C ALA A 160 1.85 -11.42 -0.46
N GLY A 161 1.30 -10.40 0.19
CA GLY A 161 -0.15 -10.28 0.41
C GLY A 161 -0.94 -10.10 -0.90
N HIS A 162 -0.44 -9.30 -1.83
CA HIS A 162 -1.05 -9.11 -3.14
C HIS A 162 -1.10 -10.41 -3.96
N ARG A 163 -0.07 -11.26 -3.87
CA ARG A 163 -0.08 -12.58 -4.54
C ARG A 163 -1.27 -13.42 -4.07
N THR A 164 -1.57 -13.44 -2.77
CA THR A 164 -2.74 -14.15 -2.24
C THR A 164 -4.06 -13.57 -2.76
N ILE A 165 -4.21 -12.24 -2.78
CA ILE A 165 -5.41 -11.56 -3.31
C ILE A 165 -5.61 -11.90 -4.79
N MET A 166 -4.52 -11.95 -5.55
CA MET A 166 -4.53 -12.25 -6.98
C MET A 166 -4.57 -13.75 -7.30
N ALA A 167 -4.83 -14.63 -6.31
CA ALA A 167 -4.83 -16.08 -6.48
C ALA A 167 -3.55 -16.64 -7.14
N ARG A 168 -2.40 -16.02 -6.86
CA ARG A 168 -1.07 -16.49 -7.30
C ARG A 168 -0.44 -17.36 -6.23
N GLU A 169 0.48 -18.24 -6.64
CA GLU A 169 1.27 -19.06 -5.74
C GLU A 169 1.95 -18.18 -4.67
N PRO A 170 1.81 -18.49 -3.37
CA PRO A 170 2.48 -17.74 -2.32
C PRO A 170 3.99 -17.66 -2.52
N LEU A 171 4.60 -16.55 -2.08
CA LEU A 171 6.05 -16.44 -2.12
C LEU A 171 6.67 -17.37 -1.06
N ASP A 172 7.42 -18.38 -1.52
CA ASP A 172 8.16 -19.31 -0.66
C ASP A 172 9.07 -18.54 0.33
N PRO A 173 9.07 -18.87 1.65
CA PRO A 173 9.85 -18.14 2.64
C PRO A 173 11.36 -18.11 2.37
N LEU A 174 11.94 -19.21 1.88
CA LEU A 174 13.37 -19.26 1.56
C LEU A 174 13.71 -18.37 0.36
N THR A 175 12.83 -18.37 -0.64
CA THR A 175 12.91 -17.49 -1.79
C THR A 175 12.79 -16.02 -1.36
N ALA A 176 11.83 -15.70 -0.47
CA ALA A 176 11.67 -14.35 0.08
C ALA A 176 12.95 -13.85 0.78
N ILE A 177 13.62 -14.70 1.56
CA ILE A 177 14.90 -14.36 2.23
C ILE A 177 16.00 -14.07 1.20
N LYS A 178 16.14 -14.92 0.16
CA LYS A 178 17.15 -14.72 -0.89
C LYS A 178 16.92 -13.42 -1.66
N VAL A 179 15.66 -13.16 -2.02
CA VAL A 179 15.22 -11.94 -2.71
C VAL A 179 15.52 -10.71 -1.84
N LEU A 180 15.18 -10.76 -0.56
CA LEU A 180 15.40 -9.65 0.36
C LEU A 180 16.89 -9.38 0.59
N SER A 181 17.74 -10.41 0.65
CA SER A 181 19.20 -10.24 0.73
C SER A 181 19.72 -9.45 -0.47
N TYR A 182 19.38 -9.91 -1.68
CA TYR A 182 19.78 -9.24 -2.93
C TYR A 182 19.30 -7.79 -3.00
N LEU A 183 18.02 -7.55 -2.66
CA LEU A 183 17.45 -6.21 -2.65
C LEU A 183 18.12 -5.30 -1.62
N SER A 184 18.47 -5.83 -0.44
CA SER A 184 19.11 -5.05 0.63
C SER A 184 20.54 -4.67 0.27
N GLU A 185 21.27 -5.58 -0.37
CA GLU A 185 22.66 -5.36 -0.83
C GLU A 185 22.74 -4.33 -1.96
N ASN A 186 21.71 -4.27 -2.81
CA ASN A 186 21.64 -3.38 -3.98
C ASN A 186 20.69 -2.19 -3.77
N ALA A 187 20.25 -1.97 -2.53
CA ALA A 187 19.32 -0.91 -2.18
C ALA A 187 19.91 0.49 -2.38
N ALA A 188 19.04 1.48 -2.59
CA ALA A 188 19.44 2.88 -2.51
C ALA A 188 20.04 3.18 -1.12
N PRO A 189 21.15 3.94 -1.04
CA PRO A 189 21.72 4.33 0.24
C PRO A 189 20.71 5.18 1.02
N LEU A 190 20.72 5.04 2.34
CA LEU A 190 19.93 5.92 3.20
C LEU A 190 20.35 7.38 3.01
N PRO A 191 19.41 8.35 3.02
CA PRO A 191 19.75 9.76 2.94
C PRO A 191 20.74 10.13 4.05
N ARG A 192 21.86 10.77 3.69
CA ARG A 192 22.82 11.30 4.67
C ARG A 192 22.09 12.35 5.52
N GLY A 193 21.87 12.03 6.79
CA GLY A 193 21.14 12.90 7.73
C GLY A 193 20.07 12.19 8.55
N SER A 194 19.71 10.94 8.20
CA SER A 194 18.77 10.13 9.00
C SER A 194 19.44 9.37 10.16
N PHE A 195 20.57 9.86 10.67
CA PHE A 195 20.93 9.53 12.04
C PHE A 195 19.89 10.22 12.91
N MET A 196 19.10 9.43 13.64
CA MET A 196 18.38 9.95 14.80
C MET A 196 19.35 10.83 15.57
N THR A 197 19.19 12.15 15.51
CA THR A 197 19.85 13.05 16.44
C THR A 197 19.33 12.64 17.79
N GLY A 198 20.13 11.85 18.51
CA GLY A 198 19.81 11.29 19.81
C GLY A 198 19.60 12.42 20.79
N ARG A 199 18.37 12.91 20.87
CA ARG A 199 17.87 13.73 21.97
C ARG A 199 16.95 12.91 22.88
N TRP A 200 17.38 11.68 23.17
CA TRP A 200 16.72 10.76 24.11
C TRP A 200 17.70 10.15 25.14
N LEU A 201 18.87 10.76 25.34
CA LEU A 201 19.70 10.51 26.53
C LEU A 201 19.65 11.73 27.46
N ALA A 202 18.46 12.05 27.94
CA ALA A 202 18.28 12.91 29.11
C ALA A 202 17.00 12.52 29.88
N LEU A 203 16.73 11.22 30.03
CA LEU A 203 16.03 10.75 31.22
C LEU A 203 17.12 10.36 32.21
N THR A 204 17.41 11.31 33.09
CA THR A 204 18.30 11.20 34.25
C THR A 204 18.08 9.88 35.00
N PRO A 205 19.13 9.23 35.55
CA PRO A 205 19.03 7.99 36.33
C PRO A 205 18.14 8.09 37.58
N VAL A 206 17.70 9.30 37.94
CA VAL A 206 16.78 9.58 39.05
C VAL A 206 15.38 8.98 38.81
N PHE A 207 14.86 8.99 37.57
CA PHE A 207 13.48 8.53 37.33
C PHE A 207 13.32 7.00 37.44
N VAL A 208 14.33 6.24 37.03
CA VAL A 208 14.33 4.77 37.16
C VAL A 208 14.42 4.36 38.64
N LEU A 209 15.21 5.08 39.44
CA LEU A 209 15.33 4.82 40.88
C LEU A 209 14.04 5.18 41.65
N VAL A 210 13.37 6.27 41.29
CA VAL A 210 12.09 6.65 41.93
C VAL A 210 10.97 5.66 41.58
N ALA A 211 10.88 5.22 40.32
CA ALA A 211 9.90 4.21 39.91
C ALA A 211 10.14 2.86 40.60
N PHE A 212 11.39 2.45 40.78
CA PHE A 212 11.73 1.20 41.48
C PHE A 212 11.46 1.27 42.99
N ALA A 213 11.76 2.42 43.63
CA ALA A 213 11.47 2.63 45.05
C ALA A 213 9.96 2.65 45.35
N LEU A 214 9.15 3.27 44.50
CA LEU A 214 7.69 3.26 44.62
C LEU A 214 7.11 1.86 44.42
N TRP A 215 7.66 1.06 43.51
CA TRP A 215 7.22 -0.32 43.33
C TRP A 215 7.52 -1.20 44.56
N LEU A 216 8.71 -1.06 45.17
CA LEU A 216 9.06 -1.79 46.40
C LEU A 216 8.17 -1.41 47.60
N LEU A 217 7.81 -0.13 47.74
CA LEU A 217 6.89 0.34 48.78
C LEU A 217 5.48 -0.25 48.63
N VAL A 218 4.94 -0.27 47.41
CA VAL A 218 3.61 -0.86 47.13
C VAL A 218 3.62 -2.38 47.34
N ALA A 219 4.70 -3.07 46.95
CA ALA A 219 4.84 -4.51 47.17
C ALA A 219 4.93 -4.88 48.67
N SER A 220 5.62 -4.07 49.48
CA SER A 220 5.74 -4.27 50.93
C SER A 220 4.42 -4.08 51.68
N MET A 221 3.59 -3.12 51.24
CA MET A 221 2.26 -2.89 51.83
C MET A 221 1.29 -4.06 51.56
N LYS A 222 1.32 -4.66 50.37
CA LYS A 222 0.50 -5.83 50.05
C LYS A 222 0.85 -7.06 50.91
N HIS A 223 2.12 -7.26 51.25
CA HIS A 223 2.55 -8.40 52.06
C HIS A 223 2.15 -8.27 53.54
N ARG A 224 2.07 -7.04 54.10
CA ARG A 224 1.56 -6.82 55.48
C ARG A 224 0.05 -7.02 55.62
N SER A 225 -0.73 -6.68 54.59
CA SER A 225 -2.19 -6.86 54.63
C SER A 225 -2.61 -8.34 54.62
N PHE A 226 -1.76 -9.25 54.12
CA PHE A 226 -2.05 -10.68 54.09
C PHE A 226 -1.92 -11.33 55.47
N HIS A 227 -0.91 -10.95 56.27
CA HIS A 227 -0.70 -11.52 57.61
C HIS A 227 -1.70 -11.04 58.67
N VAL A 228 -2.35 -9.89 58.49
CA VAL A 228 -3.37 -9.39 59.45
C VAL A 228 -4.71 -10.11 59.27
N LYS A 229 -5.05 -10.57 58.05
CA LYS A 229 -6.32 -11.29 57.80
C LYS A 229 -6.33 -12.73 58.32
N GLN A 230 -5.17 -13.37 58.48
CA GLN A 230 -5.08 -14.76 58.95
C GLN A 230 -5.15 -14.93 60.48
N ARG A 231 -5.09 -13.85 61.29
CA ARG A 231 -5.21 -13.91 62.76
C ARG A 231 -6.62 -13.64 63.30
N ARG A 232 -7.63 -13.45 62.44
CA ARG A 232 -9.03 -13.17 62.85
C ARG A 232 -10.02 -14.31 62.55
N SER A 233 -9.52 -15.50 62.24
CA SER A 233 -10.34 -16.70 62.02
C SER A 233 -9.81 -17.86 62.85
N VAL A 234 -9.96 -17.73 64.18
CA VAL A 234 -10.07 -18.82 65.16
C VAL A 234 -11.06 -18.34 66.22
#